data_AF-A0A8S1QN75-F1
#
_entry.id   AF-A0A8S1QN75-F1
#
_cell.length_a   1.000
_cell.length_b   1.000
_cell.length_c   1.000
_cell.angle_alpha   90.00
_cell.angle_beta   90.00
_cell.angle_gamma   90.00
#
_symmetry.space_group_name_H-M   'P 1'
#
loop_
_entity.id
_entity.type
_entity.pdbx_description
1 polymer ?
#
loop_
_entity_poly.entity_id
_entity_poly.type
_entity_poly.pdbx_seq_one_letter_code
_entity_poly.pdbx_strand_id
1 'polypeptide(L)'
;MLCFGIFYYRLQIRAFDNISILSQIQIIQSNPQVLHKIAMTFWTVGIITNLAESFRDLIRNLYQLKKISKSTDSKEIHRRININYLNILKNLCDLLLAGTGSELFLKIFLFEPNGALVGLGGFIAGAIAAYQAF
;
A
#
# COMPACT_ATOMS: atom_id res chain seq x y z
N MET A 1 3.03 -1.57 -20.03
CA MET A 1 2.82 -2.99 -19.63
C MET A 1 2.59 -3.17 -18.13
N LEU A 2 3.20 -2.38 -17.23
CA LEU A 2 2.98 -2.43 -15.76
C LEU A 2 1.58 -2.00 -15.29
N CYS A 3 0.91 -1.06 -15.97
CA CYS A 3 -0.44 -0.61 -15.59
C CYS A 3 -1.52 -1.70 -15.66
N PHE A 4 -1.37 -2.70 -16.53
CA PHE A 4 -2.32 -3.82 -16.64
C PHE A 4 -2.23 -4.77 -15.46
N GLY A 5 -1.02 -4.99 -14.91
CA GLY A 5 -0.82 -5.80 -13.71
C GLY A 5 -1.49 -5.16 -12.50
N ILE A 6 -1.27 -3.86 -12.26
CA ILE A 6 -1.83 -3.13 -11.11
C ILE A 6 -3.36 -3.13 -11.13
N PHE A 7 -3.97 -3.02 -12.31
CA PHE A 7 -5.43 -3.10 -12.44
C PHE A 7 -5.96 -4.51 -12.15
N TYR A 8 -5.26 -5.56 -12.61
CA TYR A 8 -5.62 -6.95 -12.34
C TYR A 8 -5.50 -7.30 -10.85
N TYR A 9 -4.45 -6.83 -10.17
CA TYR A 9 -4.27 -7.02 -8.73
C TYR A 9 -5.35 -6.31 -7.91
N ARG A 10 -5.73 -5.08 -8.28
CA ARG A 10 -6.83 -4.36 -7.61
C ARG A 10 -8.19 -5.03 -7.79
N LEU A 11 -8.42 -5.65 -8.95
CA LEU A 11 -9.65 -6.42 -9.21
C LEU A 11 -9.67 -7.74 -8.41
N GLN A 12 -8.52 -8.43 -8.36
CA GLN A 12 -8.38 -9.67 -7.60
C GLN A 12 -8.55 -9.45 -6.10
N ILE A 13 -7.96 -8.40 -5.51
CA ILE A 13 -8.12 -8.09 -4.07
C ILE A 13 -9.60 -7.91 -3.72
N ARG A 14 -10.34 -7.10 -4.49
CA ARG A 14 -11.78 -6.90 -4.26
C ARG A 14 -12.58 -8.19 -4.41
N ALA A 15 -12.20 -9.06 -5.36
CA ALA A 15 -12.85 -10.35 -5.53
C ALA A 15 -12.58 -11.27 -4.33
N PHE A 16 -11.33 -11.39 -3.87
CA PHE A 16 -10.96 -12.24 -2.74
C PHE A 16 -11.51 -11.74 -1.40
N ASP A 17 -11.55 -10.43 -1.16
CA ASP A 17 -12.20 -9.85 0.01
C ASP A 17 -13.70 -10.15 0.02
N ASN A 18 -14.37 -10.00 -1.12
CA ASN A 18 -15.80 -10.33 -1.25
C ASN A 18 -16.06 -11.84 -1.09
N ILE A 19 -15.20 -12.70 -1.64
CA ILE A 19 -15.32 -14.17 -1.49
C ILE A 19 -15.05 -14.58 -0.03
N SER A 20 -14.15 -13.90 0.67
CA SER A 20 -13.88 -14.13 2.10
C SER A 20 -15.11 -13.85 2.95
N ILE A 21 -15.78 -12.71 2.70
CA ILE A 21 -17.05 -12.37 3.35
C ILE A 21 -18.12 -13.41 3.03
N LEU A 22 -18.26 -13.83 1.77
CA LEU A 22 -19.22 -14.87 1.37
C LEU A 22 -18.94 -16.25 2.00
N SER A 23 -17.66 -16.59 2.20
CA SER A 23 -17.23 -17.80 2.89
C SER A 23 -17.51 -17.75 4.39
N GLN A 24 -17.37 -16.58 5.02
CA GLN A 24 -17.76 -16.37 6.43
C GLN A 24 -19.28 -16.54 6.65
N ILE A 25 -20.10 -16.22 5.64
CA ILE A 25 -21.56 -16.43 5.65
C ILE A 25 -21.91 -17.89 5.29
N GLN A 26 -20.93 -18.79 5.19
CA GLN A 26 -21.07 -20.22 4.85
C GLN A 26 -21.68 -20.51 3.46
N ILE A 27 -21.74 -19.53 2.57
CA ILE A 27 -22.23 -19.74 1.18
C ILE A 27 -21.22 -20.60 0.39
N ILE A 28 -19.93 -20.52 0.74
CA ILE A 28 -18.84 -21.25 0.10
C ILE A 28 -18.07 -22.00 1.20
N GLN A 29 -17.93 -23.33 1.06
CA GLN A 29 -17.18 -24.21 1.97
C GLN A 29 -15.63 -24.05 1.85
N SER A 30 -15.14 -22.81 1.70
CA SER A 30 -13.71 -22.53 1.73
C SER A 30 -13.26 -22.19 3.15
N ASN A 31 -11.99 -22.43 3.48
CA ASN A 31 -11.42 -22.00 4.76
C ASN A 31 -11.14 -20.49 4.70
N PRO A 32 -11.87 -19.63 5.44
CA PRO A 32 -11.75 -18.18 5.35
C PRO A 32 -10.36 -17.66 5.75
N GLN A 33 -9.65 -18.38 6.62
CA GLN A 33 -8.31 -17.99 7.07
C GLN A 33 -7.29 -18.11 5.93
N VAL A 34 -7.37 -19.17 5.13
CA VAL A 34 -6.48 -19.38 3.98
C VAL A 34 -6.73 -18.31 2.91
N LEU A 35 -7.99 -18.00 2.65
CA LEU A 35 -8.36 -17.00 1.67
C LEU A 35 -7.92 -15.59 2.09
N HIS A 36 -8.11 -15.24 3.36
CA HIS A 36 -7.62 -13.98 3.93
C HIS A 36 -6.10 -13.85 3.77
N LYS A 37 -5.34 -14.90 4.11
CA LYS A 37 -3.87 -14.90 3.97
C LYS A 37 -3.42 -14.71 2.52
N ILE A 38 -4.12 -15.33 1.56
CA ILE A 38 -3.86 -15.13 0.13
C ILE A 38 -4.14 -13.68 -0.27
N ALA A 39 -5.29 -13.12 0.13
CA ALA A 39 -5.64 -11.72 -0.14
C ALA A 39 -4.58 -10.76 0.44
N MET A 40 -4.17 -10.96 1.69
CA MET A 40 -3.12 -10.17 2.34
C MET A 40 -1.77 -10.30 1.61
N THR A 41 -1.43 -11.49 1.12
CA THR A 41 -0.20 -11.68 0.33
C THR A 41 -0.24 -10.89 -0.98
N PHE A 42 -1.36 -10.93 -1.70
CA PHE A 42 -1.55 -10.15 -2.91
C PHE A 42 -1.53 -8.64 -2.64
N TRP A 43 -2.16 -8.20 -1.54
CA TRP A 43 -2.12 -6.82 -1.12
C TRP A 43 -0.70 -6.37 -0.79
N THR A 44 0.09 -7.17 -0.08
CA THR A 44 1.51 -6.93 0.21
C THR A 44 2.33 -6.74 -1.06
N VAL A 45 2.15 -7.60 -2.07
CA VAL A 45 2.84 -7.45 -3.38
C VAL A 45 2.41 -6.15 -4.08
N GLY A 46 1.11 -5.81 -4.02
CA GLY A 46 0.59 -4.54 -4.53
C GLY A 46 1.21 -3.32 -3.84
N ILE A 47 1.37 -3.36 -2.51
CA ILE A 47 1.99 -2.29 -1.73
C ILE A 47 3.47 -2.13 -2.10
N ILE A 48 4.23 -3.24 -2.19
CA ILE A 48 5.65 -3.20 -2.59
C ILE A 48 5.81 -2.55 -3.97
N THR A 49 4.91 -2.89 -4.91
CA THR A 49 4.91 -2.31 -6.25
C THR A 49 4.62 -0.80 -6.21
N ASN A 50 3.57 -0.38 -5.50
CA ASN A 50 3.23 1.04 -5.34
C ASN A 50 4.33 1.84 -4.64
N LEU A 51 5.02 1.22 -3.68
CA LEU A 51 6.14 1.82 -2.97
C LEU A 51 7.31 2.08 -3.94
N ALA A 52 7.64 1.11 -4.78
CA ALA A 52 8.68 1.27 -5.81
C ALA A 52 8.34 2.37 -6.82
N GLU A 53 7.07 2.48 -7.23
CA GLU A 53 6.60 3.58 -8.10
C GLU A 53 6.70 4.93 -7.39
N SER A 54 6.26 5.03 -6.14
CA SER A 54 6.31 6.28 -5.35
C SER A 54 7.76 6.77 -5.16
N PHE A 55 8.71 5.84 -4.95
CA PHE A 55 10.13 6.18 -4.89
C PHE A 55 10.68 6.68 -6.23
N ARG A 56 10.32 6.02 -7.35
CA ARG A 56 10.73 6.46 -8.70
C ARG A 56 10.21 7.86 -9.00
N ASP A 57 8.95 8.12 -8.68
CA ASP A 57 8.33 9.43 -8.88
C ASP A 57 8.96 10.50 -7.99
N LEU A 58 9.30 10.17 -6.75
CA LEU A 58 10.03 11.08 -5.86
C LEU A 58 11.40 11.46 -6.44
N ILE A 59 12.19 10.49 -6.89
CA ILE A 59 13.52 10.74 -7.49
C ILE A 59 13.39 11.62 -8.74
N ARG A 60 12.41 11.32 -9.60
CA ARG A 60 12.14 12.12 -10.81
C ARG A 60 11.79 13.57 -10.48
N ASN A 61 10.92 13.78 -9.49
CA ASN A 61 10.49 15.12 -9.08
C ASN A 61 11.65 15.91 -8.44
N LEU A 62 12.50 15.26 -7.64
CA LEU A 62 13.70 15.89 -7.07
C LEU A 62 14.70 16.30 -8.16
N TYR A 63 14.89 15.48 -9.18
CA TYR A 63 15.74 15.82 -10.32
C TYR A 63 15.18 17.01 -11.12
N GLN A 64 13.87 17.04 -11.34
CA GLN A 64 13.20 18.17 -12.00
C GLN A 64 13.32 19.46 -11.19
N LEU A 65 13.18 19.39 -9.86
CA LEU A 65 13.34 20.53 -8.96
C LEU A 65 14.74 21.15 -9.09
N LYS A 66 15.78 20.31 -9.13
CA LYS A 66 17.18 20.76 -9.30
C LYS A 66 17.39 21.50 -10.63
N LYS A 67 16.62 21.17 -11.67
CA LYS A 67 16.72 21.78 -13.01
C LYS A 67 15.97 23.11 -13.13
N ILE A 68 14.90 23.35 -12.37
CA ILE A 68 13.93 24.44 -12.59
C ILE A 68 14.07 25.55 -11.52
N SER A 69 15.30 25.87 -11.08
CA SER A 69 15.55 26.61 -9.82
C SER A 69 15.00 28.05 -9.67
N LYS A 70 14.25 28.62 -10.63
CA LYS A 70 13.80 30.03 -10.58
C LYS A 70 12.37 30.40 -11.03
N SER A 71 11.44 29.47 -11.24
CA SER A 71 10.07 29.83 -11.66
C SER A 71 8.98 29.39 -10.68
N THR A 72 7.77 29.94 -10.87
CA THR A 72 6.49 29.55 -10.24
C THR A 72 6.24 28.03 -10.25
N ASP A 73 6.85 27.29 -11.18
CA ASP A 73 6.81 25.82 -11.28
C ASP A 73 7.45 25.11 -10.08
N SER A 74 8.37 25.78 -9.36
CA SER A 74 9.02 25.22 -8.18
C SER A 74 8.02 24.86 -7.07
N LYS A 75 6.96 25.66 -6.89
CA LYS A 75 5.91 25.39 -5.89
C LYS A 75 5.11 24.13 -6.22
N GLU A 76 4.78 23.93 -7.49
CA GLU A 76 4.05 22.74 -7.95
C GLU A 76 4.90 21.47 -7.81
N ILE A 77 6.20 21.55 -8.13
CA ILE A 77 7.12 20.42 -7.95
C ILE A 77 7.27 20.08 -6.46
N HIS A 78 7.38 21.08 -5.59
CA HIS A 78 7.39 20.86 -4.13
C HIS A 78 6.11 20.19 -3.64
N ARG A 79 4.94 20.58 -4.15
CA ARG A 79 3.66 19.92 -3.83
C ARG A 79 3.69 18.44 -4.21
N ARG A 80 4.16 18.10 -5.42
CA ARG A 80 4.28 16.70 -5.88
C ARG A 80 5.24 15.88 -5.04
N ILE A 81 6.36 16.47 -4.64
CA ILE A 81 7.32 15.85 -3.71
C ILE A 81 6.63 15.52 -2.38
N ASN A 82 5.91 16.48 -1.79
CA ASN A 82 5.19 16.26 -0.53
C ASN A 82 4.13 15.16 -0.64
N ILE A 83 3.37 15.13 -1.74
CA ILE A 83 2.39 14.05 -2.01
C ILE A 83 3.10 12.69 -2.09
N ASN A 84 4.25 12.62 -2.77
CA ASN A 84 5.00 11.37 -2.87
C ASN A 84 5.56 10.91 -1.51
N TYR A 85 5.99 11.83 -0.64
CA TYR A 85 6.37 11.49 0.73
C TYR A 85 5.21 10.90 1.52
N LEU A 86 4.02 11.52 1.44
CA LEU A 86 2.82 11.00 2.10
C LEU A 86 2.43 9.61 1.55
N ASN A 87 2.55 9.40 0.24
CA ASN A 87 2.29 8.10 -0.39
C ASN A 87 3.29 7.03 0.08
N ILE A 88 4.57 7.37 0.22
CA ILE A 88 5.58 6.45 0.76
C ILE A 88 5.24 6.10 2.21
N LEU A 89 4.96 7.10 3.06
CA LEU A 89 4.64 6.88 4.46
C LEU A 89 3.38 6.02 4.63
N LYS A 90 2.33 6.33 3.87
CA LYS A 90 1.11 5.52 3.82
C LYS A 90 1.38 4.09 3.39
N ASN A 91 2.10 3.88 2.28
CA ASN A 91 2.41 2.53 1.79
C ASN A 91 3.26 1.74 2.79
N LEU A 92 4.16 2.37 3.55
CA LEU A 92 4.92 1.71 4.61
C LEU A 92 4.02 1.28 5.78
N CYS A 93 3.07 2.13 6.18
CA CYS A 93 2.08 1.82 7.18
C CYS A 93 1.13 0.69 6.72
N ASP A 94 0.67 0.74 5.47
CA ASP A 94 -0.13 -0.33 4.86
C ASP A 94 0.68 -1.63 4.76
N LEU A 95 2.00 -1.56 4.51
CA LEU A 95 2.89 -2.73 4.47
C LEU A 95 3.02 -3.41 5.84
N LEU A 96 3.00 -2.65 6.95
CA LEU A 96 2.98 -3.22 8.29
C LEU A 96 1.71 -4.05 8.53
N LEU A 97 0.57 -3.59 8.02
CA LEU A 97 -0.71 -4.27 8.15
C LEU A 97 -0.77 -5.51 7.26
N ALA A 98 -0.52 -5.32 5.97
CA ALA A 98 -0.57 -6.37 4.95
C ALA A 98 0.49 -7.44 5.20
N GLY A 99 1.72 -7.03 5.54
CA GLY A 99 2.85 -7.92 5.81
C GLY A 99 2.66 -8.79 7.04
N THR A 100 1.98 -8.28 8.08
CA THR A 100 1.60 -9.08 9.25
C THR A 100 0.53 -10.10 8.87
N GLY A 101 -0.53 -9.67 8.17
CA GLY A 101 -1.61 -10.58 7.75
C GLY A 101 -1.19 -11.64 6.71
N SER A 102 -0.13 -11.37 5.92
CA SER A 102 0.47 -12.35 5.01
C SER A 102 1.56 -13.22 5.65
N GLU A 103 1.88 -13.00 6.93
CA GLU A 103 3.03 -13.58 7.66
C GLU A 103 4.37 -13.34 6.94
N LEU A 104 4.49 -12.25 6.20
CA LEU A 104 5.72 -11.93 5.46
C LEU A 104 6.84 -11.58 6.44
N PHE A 105 6.54 -10.81 7.48
CA PHE A 105 7.53 -10.46 8.50
C PHE A 105 8.06 -11.68 9.24
N LEU A 106 7.17 -12.61 9.62
CA LEU A 106 7.56 -13.87 10.25
C LEU A 106 8.45 -14.71 9.32
N LYS A 107 8.12 -14.82 8.03
CA LYS A 107 8.86 -15.67 7.09
C LYS A 107 10.23 -15.12 6.69
N ILE A 108 10.36 -13.80 6.56
CA ILE A 108 11.60 -13.16 6.07
C ILE A 108 12.48 -12.69 7.24
N PHE A 109 11.88 -12.05 8.24
CA PHE A 109 12.60 -11.38 9.32
C PHE A 109 12.54 -12.16 10.64
N LEU A 110 11.80 -13.28 10.69
CA LEU A 110 11.60 -14.11 11.89
C LEU A 110 11.08 -13.29 13.09
N PHE A 111 10.34 -12.21 12.79
CA PHE A 111 9.81 -11.27 13.76
C PHE A 111 8.35 -10.96 13.42
N GLU A 112 7.50 -10.90 14.44
CA GLU A 112 6.12 -10.43 14.32
C GLU A 112 5.97 -9.04 14.95
N PRO A 113 5.56 -8.03 14.18
CA PRO A 113 5.25 -6.73 14.73
C PRO A 113 4.16 -6.82 15.80
N ASN A 114 4.34 -6.13 16.92
CA ASN A 114 3.32 -6.04 17.96
C ASN A 114 2.01 -5.47 17.38
N GLY A 115 0.87 -6.07 17.72
CA GLY A 115 -0.46 -5.64 17.28
C GLY A 115 -0.76 -4.16 17.53
N ALA A 116 -0.21 -3.55 18.59
CA ALA A 116 -0.34 -2.11 18.81
C ALA A 116 0.34 -1.27 17.72
N LEU A 117 1.51 -1.70 17.24
CA LEU A 117 2.26 -1.02 16.18
C LEU A 117 1.58 -1.21 14.82
N VAL A 118 1.02 -2.40 14.57
CA VAL A 118 0.22 -2.67 13.37
C VAL A 118 -1.03 -1.80 13.35
N GLY A 119 -1.76 -1.72 14.47
CA GLY A 119 -2.96 -0.89 14.60
C GLY A 119 -2.66 0.61 14.41
N LEU A 120 -1.58 1.10 15.00
CA LEU A 120 -1.12 2.48 14.81
C LEU A 120 -0.72 2.75 13.35
N GLY A 121 -0.06 1.79 12.69
CA GLY A 121 0.23 1.85 11.26
C GLY A 121 -1.05 2.02 10.44
N GLY A 122 -2.06 1.16 10.65
CA GLY A 122 -3.34 1.27 9.97
C GLY A 122 -4.05 2.61 10.19
N PHE A 123 -4.01 3.12 11.43
CA PHE A 123 -4.58 4.43 11.75
C PHE A 123 -3.89 5.57 10.99
N ILE A 124 -2.55 5.60 10.96
CA ILE A 124 -1.78 6.63 10.24
C ILE A 124 -2.03 6.54 8.74
N ALA A 125 -2.05 5.33 8.17
CA ALA A 125 -2.36 5.14 6.75
C ALA A 125 -3.76 5.68 6.40
N GLY A 126 -4.75 5.38 7.26
CA GLY A 126 -6.12 5.88 7.12
C GLY A 126 -6.21 7.40 7.25
N ALA A 127 -5.51 8.00 8.22
CA ALA A 127 -5.46 9.44 8.40
C ALA A 127 -4.83 10.16 7.20
N ILE A 128 -3.73 9.63 6.65
CA ILE A 128 -3.09 10.17 5.44
C ILE A 128 -4.04 10.02 4.24
N ALA A 129 -4.72 8.88 4.10
CA ALA A 129 -5.67 8.67 3.01
C ALA A 129 -6.86 9.64 3.09
N ALA A 130 -7.38 9.91 4.30
CA ALA A 130 -8.41 10.91 4.52
C ALA A 130 -7.91 12.31 4.18
N TYR A 131 -6.72 12.69 4.66
CA TYR A 131 -6.10 13.98 4.34
C TYR A 131 -5.87 14.19 2.83
N GLN A 132 -5.59 13.14 2.07
CA GLN A 132 -5.42 13.21 0.62
C GLN A 132 -6.74 13.24 -0.16
N ALA A 133 -7.84 12.82 0.46
CA ALA A 133 -9.16 12.77 -0.17
C ALA A 133 -9.91 14.11 -0.09
N PHE A 134 -9.55 14.96 0.86
CA PHE A 134 -10.11 16.31 1.09
C PHE A 134 -9.10 17.39 0.70
#